data_AF-A0A8H4SRP2-F1
#
_entry.id   AF-A0A8H4SRP2-F1
#
_cell.length_a   1.000
_cell.length_b   1.000
_cell.length_c   1.000
_cell.angle_alpha   90.00
_cell.angle_beta   90.00
_cell.angle_gamma   90.00
#
_symmetry.space_group_name_H-M   'P 1'
#
loop_
_entity.id
_entity.type
_entity.pdbx_description
1 polymer ?
#
loop_
_entity_poly.entity_id
_entity_poly.type
_entity_poly.pdbx_seq_one_letter_code
_entity_poly.pdbx_strand_id
1 'polypeptide(L)'
;MFCEKFYPLQGVANLARNLQHPYLHVILQHLLNRYTTIEHWNAWQFSDAATAMEHICDVSVLVAIGSGYPECKHDFFYAHVMTAAHAFRVLLPNFPQERHHSLLRQYGLYAILIYVLQFRLDVSADKIDSFDLAGRDWNWVTEKAVENKWALDDHFFKVVHGIKSFKDLYGEKDGFYLKAAVKFVSEFNGWEGFGEGVMGFLPSRDGFIPA
;
A
#
# COMPACT_ATOMS: atom_id res chain seq x y z
N MET A 1 14.66 -15.87 11.67
CA MET A 1 14.80 -17.33 11.50
C MET A 1 13.51 -17.84 10.87
N PHE A 2 13.45 -17.83 9.54
CA PHE A 2 12.29 -18.26 8.77
C PHE A 2 12.31 -19.79 8.69
N CYS A 3 11.25 -20.46 9.14
CA CYS A 3 11.14 -21.92 9.08
C CYS A 3 10.03 -22.30 8.12
N GLU A 4 10.43 -22.89 7.00
CA GLU A 4 9.61 -23.53 5.99
C GLU A 4 8.85 -24.72 6.58
N LYS A 5 7.52 -24.66 6.62
CA LYS A 5 6.65 -25.85 6.51
C LYS A 5 5.32 -25.45 5.86
N PHE A 6 5.27 -25.47 4.53
CA PHE A 6 4.02 -25.47 3.77
C PHE A 6 3.59 -26.92 3.50
N TYR A 7 2.42 -27.31 4.00
CA TYR A 7 1.79 -28.60 3.65
C TYR A 7 1.17 -28.52 2.23
N PRO A 8 1.20 -29.60 1.43
CA PRO A 8 0.72 -29.56 0.05
C PRO A 8 -0.82 -29.62 -0.02
N LEU A 9 -1.43 -28.55 -0.55
CA LEU A 9 -2.87 -28.34 -0.72
C LEU A 9 -3.47 -29.05 -1.96
N GLN A 10 -3.18 -30.34 -2.17
CA GLN A 10 -3.70 -31.07 -3.35
C GLN A 10 -5.22 -31.30 -3.33
N GLY A 11 -5.87 -31.26 -2.15
CA GLY A 11 -7.32 -31.44 -2.04
C GLY A 11 -8.17 -30.20 -2.33
N VAL A 12 -7.61 -28.99 -2.25
CA VAL A 12 -8.37 -27.73 -2.28
C VAL A 12 -8.47 -27.14 -3.69
N ALA A 13 -7.51 -27.46 -4.57
CA ALA A 13 -7.50 -27.04 -5.97
C ALA A 13 -8.68 -27.59 -6.80
N ASN A 14 -9.36 -28.63 -6.30
CA ASN A 14 -10.51 -29.24 -6.97
C ASN A 14 -11.85 -28.60 -6.57
N LEU A 15 -11.96 -27.97 -5.39
CA LEU A 15 -13.19 -27.27 -4.99
C LEU A 15 -13.30 -25.89 -5.65
N ALA A 16 -12.17 -25.18 -5.82
CA ALA A 16 -12.13 -23.84 -6.43
C ALA A 16 -12.49 -23.85 -7.93
N ARG A 17 -12.31 -24.98 -8.63
CA ARG A 17 -12.59 -25.09 -10.07
C ARG A 17 -14.08 -25.18 -10.41
N ASN A 18 -14.95 -25.54 -9.47
CA ASN A 18 -16.36 -25.84 -9.74
C ASN A 18 -17.35 -24.73 -9.33
N LEU A 19 -16.88 -23.62 -8.76
CA LEU A 19 -17.75 -22.53 -8.29
C LEU A 19 -17.24 -21.20 -8.85
N GLN A 20 -17.80 -20.77 -9.99
CA GLN A 20 -17.50 -19.53 -10.70
C GLN A 20 -18.02 -18.28 -9.96
N HIS A 21 -17.66 -18.07 -8.70
CA HIS A 21 -18.04 -16.86 -7.96
C HIS A 21 -16.78 -16.16 -7.42
N PRO A 22 -16.44 -14.93 -7.89
CA PRO A 22 -15.17 -14.26 -7.59
C PRO A 22 -14.93 -14.03 -6.08
N TYR A 23 -16.01 -13.95 -5.30
CA TYR A 23 -15.96 -13.77 -3.85
C TYR A 23 -15.72 -15.06 -3.04
N LEU A 24 -15.94 -16.24 -3.63
CA LEU A 24 -15.80 -17.50 -2.89
C LEU A 24 -14.33 -17.83 -2.60
N HIS A 25 -13.43 -17.46 -3.52
CA HIS A 25 -12.00 -17.64 -3.33
C HIS A 25 -11.47 -16.75 -2.19
N VAL A 26 -11.97 -15.50 -2.11
CA VAL A 26 -11.67 -14.54 -1.04
C VAL A 26 -12.12 -15.07 0.33
N ILE A 27 -13.34 -15.63 0.40
CA ILE A 27 -13.89 -16.21 1.65
C ILE A 27 -13.09 -17.46 2.08
N LEU A 28 -12.74 -18.34 1.14
CA LEU A 28 -11.90 -19.52 1.41
C LEU A 28 -10.48 -19.13 1.86
N GLN A 29 -9.87 -18.12 1.25
CA GLN A 29 -8.57 -17.58 1.65
C GLN A 29 -8.62 -17.00 3.08
N HIS A 30 -9.71 -16.29 3.42
CA HIS A 30 -9.97 -15.77 4.77
C HIS A 30 -10.09 -16.89 5.81
N LEU A 31 -10.82 -17.96 5.49
CA LEU A 31 -10.99 -19.10 6.39
C LEU A 31 -9.68 -19.87 6.59
N LEU A 32 -8.84 -19.98 5.55
CA LEU A 32 -7.56 -20.69 5.60
C LEU A 32 -6.46 -19.89 6.33
N ASN A 33 -6.45 -18.56 6.23
CA ASN A 33 -5.37 -17.72 6.77
C ASN A 33 -5.69 -17.09 8.13
N ARG A 34 -6.84 -17.39 8.75
CA ARG A 34 -7.29 -16.74 9.99
C ARG A 34 -6.26 -16.84 11.12
N TYR A 35 -5.65 -18.01 11.30
CA TYR A 35 -4.65 -18.23 12.35
C TYR A 35 -3.37 -17.44 12.08
N THR A 36 -2.86 -17.49 10.85
CA THR A 36 -1.66 -16.76 10.43
C THR A 36 -1.83 -15.25 10.55
N THR A 37 -2.99 -14.69 10.18
CA THR A 37 -3.29 -13.26 10.34
C THR A 37 -3.22 -12.83 11.81
N ILE A 38 -3.85 -13.59 12.70
CA ILE A 38 -3.85 -13.28 14.14
C ILE A 38 -2.46 -13.47 14.75
N GLU A 39 -1.70 -14.48 14.31
CA GLU A 39 -0.30 -14.68 14.72
C GLU A 39 0.58 -13.49 14.35
N HIS A 40 0.55 -13.01 13.10
CA HIS A 40 1.33 -11.84 12.69
C HIS A 40 0.87 -10.56 13.40
N TRP A 41 -0.44 -10.38 13.57
CA TRP A 41 -0.99 -9.24 14.31
C TRP A 41 -0.53 -9.22 15.77
N ASN A 42 -0.50 -10.39 16.43
CA ASN A 42 -0.01 -10.54 17.80
C ASN A 42 1.52 -10.44 17.90
N ALA A 43 2.26 -10.83 16.85
CA ALA A 43 3.72 -10.78 16.82
C ALA A 43 4.25 -9.34 16.76
N TRP A 44 3.51 -8.42 16.14
CA TRP A 44 3.87 -7.00 16.17
C TRP A 44 3.73 -6.48 17.61
N GLN A 45 4.80 -5.96 18.18
CA GLN A 45 4.82 -5.42 19.55
C GLN A 45 5.51 -4.05 19.52
N PHE A 46 4.94 -3.07 20.21
CA PHE A 46 5.50 -1.73 20.31
C PHE A 46 5.10 -1.09 21.64
N SER A 47 6.02 -0.33 22.23
CA SER A 47 5.84 0.39 23.50
C SER A 47 5.60 1.88 23.30
N ASP A 48 6.17 2.47 22.25
CA ASP A 48 5.99 3.89 21.92
C ASP A 48 5.09 4.05 20.69
N ALA A 49 3.96 4.75 20.87
CA ALA A 49 2.99 4.98 19.81
C ALA A 49 3.53 5.94 18.73
N ALA A 50 4.39 6.90 19.08
CA ALA A 50 4.95 7.84 18.12
C ALA A 50 5.90 7.12 17.14
N THR A 51 6.85 6.34 17.67
CA THR A 51 7.74 5.48 16.87
C THR A 51 6.94 4.47 16.04
N ALA A 52 5.89 3.88 16.61
CA ALA A 52 5.04 2.96 15.86
C ALA A 52 4.32 3.65 14.69
N MET A 53 3.87 4.90 14.87
CA MET A 53 3.24 5.68 13.80
C MET A 53 4.24 6.02 12.67
N GLU A 54 5.49 6.34 13.02
CA GLU A 54 6.56 6.52 12.03
C GLU A 54 6.80 5.24 11.21
N HIS A 55 6.97 4.09 11.88
CA HIS A 55 7.16 2.80 11.19
C HIS A 55 5.95 2.43 10.32
N ILE A 56 4.73 2.74 10.76
CA ILE A 56 3.53 2.54 9.94
C ILE A 56 3.61 3.39 8.67
N CYS A 57 4.00 4.66 8.77
CA CYS A 57 4.16 5.52 7.60
C CYS A 57 5.18 4.92 6.61
N ASP A 58 6.36 4.51 7.08
CA ASP A 58 7.39 3.89 6.25
C ASP A 58 6.92 2.61 5.56
N VAL A 59 6.39 1.67 6.35
CA VAL A 59 5.91 0.37 5.85
C VAL A 59 4.76 0.57 4.88
N SER A 60 3.89 1.55 5.11
CA SER A 60 2.77 1.81 4.22
C SER A 60 3.21 2.34 2.85
N VAL A 61 4.29 3.15 2.79
CA VAL A 61 4.92 3.54 1.51
C VAL A 61 5.55 2.34 0.83
N LEU A 62 6.28 1.52 1.58
CA LEU A 62 6.87 0.28 1.07
C LEU A 62 5.79 -0.64 0.47
N VAL A 63 4.68 -0.83 1.16
CA VAL A 63 3.55 -1.63 0.66
C VAL A 63 2.94 -0.99 -0.58
N ALA A 64 2.67 0.31 -0.59
CA ALA A 64 2.03 0.97 -1.73
C ALA A 64 2.91 1.06 -2.99
N ILE A 65 4.22 1.28 -2.83
CA ILE A 65 5.13 1.60 -3.95
C ILE A 65 6.12 0.46 -4.25
N GLY A 66 6.50 -0.30 -3.23
CA GLY A 66 7.35 -1.49 -3.34
C GLY A 66 6.55 -2.76 -3.70
N SER A 67 5.25 -2.63 -3.91
CA SER A 67 4.40 -3.62 -4.58
C SER A 67 4.09 -3.18 -6.00
N GLY A 68 3.56 -4.09 -6.81
CA GLY A 68 3.06 -3.72 -8.13
C GLY A 68 2.64 -4.93 -8.92
N TYR A 69 1.73 -4.68 -9.85
CA TYR A 69 1.36 -5.66 -10.86
C TYR A 69 2.30 -5.53 -12.06
N PRO A 70 2.36 -6.56 -12.92
CA PRO A 70 2.90 -6.40 -14.28
C PRO A 70 2.26 -5.16 -14.96
N GLU A 71 3.00 -4.52 -15.87
CA GLU A 71 2.55 -3.31 -16.61
C GLU A 71 2.52 -1.98 -15.84
N CYS A 72 3.25 -1.87 -14.72
CA CYS A 72 3.41 -0.61 -13.95
C CYS A 72 2.09 -0.08 -13.34
N LYS A 73 1.09 -0.94 -13.15
CA LYS A 73 -0.12 -0.60 -12.40
C LYS A 73 0.16 -0.69 -10.90
N HIS A 74 -0.39 0.27 -10.16
CA HIS A 74 -0.30 0.29 -8.70
C HIS A 74 -1.56 -0.32 -8.08
N ASP A 75 -1.41 -1.00 -6.96
CA ASP A 75 -2.53 -1.60 -6.25
C ASP A 75 -3.33 -0.52 -5.49
N PHE A 76 -4.60 -0.38 -5.85
CA PHE A 76 -5.51 0.60 -5.28
C PHE A 76 -5.67 0.43 -3.77
N PHE A 77 -5.73 -0.81 -3.28
CA PHE A 77 -5.97 -1.09 -1.87
C PHE A 77 -4.70 -0.88 -1.03
N TYR A 78 -3.53 -1.13 -1.59
CA TYR A 78 -2.26 -0.81 -0.92
C TYR A 78 -2.02 0.70 -0.86
N ALA A 79 -2.42 1.46 -1.89
CA ALA A 79 -2.49 2.91 -1.80
C ALA A 79 -3.45 3.37 -0.68
N HIS A 80 -4.54 2.64 -0.44
CA HIS A 80 -5.43 2.90 0.70
C HIS A 80 -4.80 2.55 2.05
N VAL A 81 -3.96 1.51 2.14
CA VAL A 81 -3.17 1.24 3.35
C VAL A 81 -2.29 2.46 3.69
N MET A 82 -1.65 3.06 2.70
CA MET A 82 -0.81 4.25 2.88
C MET A 82 -1.59 5.53 3.19
N THR A 83 -2.68 5.79 2.48
CA THR A 83 -3.49 6.99 2.73
C THR A 83 -4.26 6.89 4.05
N ALA A 84 -4.61 5.67 4.51
CA ALA A 84 -5.09 5.44 5.85
C ALA A 84 -4.01 5.71 6.91
N ALA A 85 -2.74 5.34 6.68
CA ALA A 85 -1.65 5.73 7.59
C ALA A 85 -1.54 7.25 7.69
N HIS A 86 -1.67 7.97 6.57
CA HIS A 86 -1.69 9.42 6.57
C HIS A 86 -2.86 10.00 7.38
N ALA A 87 -4.07 9.45 7.23
CA ALA A 87 -5.22 9.86 8.02
C ALA A 87 -5.00 9.60 9.53
N PHE A 88 -4.49 8.42 9.90
CA PHE A 88 -4.16 8.10 11.29
C PHE A 88 -3.12 9.06 11.86
N ARG A 89 -2.04 9.36 11.12
CA ARG A 89 -1.04 10.36 11.54
C ARG A 89 -1.66 11.72 11.86
N VAL A 90 -2.63 12.17 11.07
CA VAL A 90 -3.35 13.45 11.31
C VAL A 90 -4.28 13.37 12.52
N LEU A 91 -5.01 12.26 12.65
CA LEU A 91 -6.10 12.13 13.63
C LEU A 91 -5.62 11.65 15.00
N LEU A 92 -4.55 10.84 15.05
CA LEU A 92 -4.04 10.20 16.28
C LEU A 92 -3.78 11.22 17.41
N PRO A 93 -3.15 12.38 17.18
CA PRO A 93 -2.94 13.39 18.21
C PRO A 93 -4.23 13.97 18.82
N ASN A 94 -5.36 13.84 18.11
CA ASN A 94 -6.67 14.32 18.58
C ASN A 94 -7.42 13.27 19.41
N PHE A 95 -6.92 12.04 19.48
CA PHE A 95 -7.47 10.99 20.34
C PHE A 95 -6.76 10.94 21.70
N PRO A 96 -7.46 10.52 22.77
CA PRO A 96 -6.84 10.26 24.06
C PRO A 96 -5.67 9.26 23.96
N GLN A 97 -4.58 9.55 24.66
CA GLN A 97 -3.32 8.81 24.57
C GLN A 97 -3.48 7.33 24.92
N GLU A 98 -4.35 7.01 25.88
CA GLU A 98 -4.70 5.64 26.28
C GLU A 98 -5.31 4.80 25.14
N ARG A 99 -5.83 5.44 24.09
CA ARG A 99 -6.40 4.75 22.91
C ARG A 99 -5.39 4.55 21.79
N HIS A 100 -4.24 5.23 21.81
CA HIS A 100 -3.30 5.22 20.68
C HIS A 100 -2.84 3.80 20.35
N HIS A 101 -2.44 3.01 21.34
CA HIS A 101 -2.03 1.62 21.12
C HIS A 101 -3.12 0.78 20.46
N SER A 102 -4.37 0.88 20.94
CA SER A 102 -5.49 0.13 20.36
C SER A 102 -5.78 0.55 18.92
N LEU A 103 -5.72 1.86 18.63
CA LEU A 103 -5.95 2.40 17.29
C LEU A 103 -4.88 1.94 16.31
N LEU A 104 -3.60 2.01 16.69
CA LEU A 104 -2.50 1.53 15.87
C LEU A 104 -2.56 0.01 15.64
N ARG A 105 -2.98 -0.77 16.65
CA ARG A 105 -3.25 -2.21 16.50
C ARG A 105 -4.35 -2.50 15.48
N GLN A 106 -5.43 -1.72 15.48
CA GLN A 106 -6.51 -1.86 14.51
C GLN A 106 -6.05 -1.52 13.09
N TYR A 107 -5.23 -0.48 12.92
CA TYR A 107 -4.58 -0.17 11.65
C TYR A 107 -3.71 -1.35 11.17
N GLY A 108 -2.89 -1.93 12.05
CA GLY A 108 -2.05 -3.08 11.71
C GLY A 108 -2.86 -4.30 11.25
N LEU A 109 -3.98 -4.59 11.92
CA LEU A 109 -4.89 -5.66 11.50
C LEU A 109 -5.48 -5.37 10.11
N TYR A 110 -5.93 -4.13 9.87
CA TYR A 110 -6.41 -3.70 8.57
C TYR A 110 -5.36 -3.89 7.46
N ALA A 111 -4.12 -3.44 7.68
CA ALA A 111 -3.03 -3.58 6.72
C ALA A 111 -2.72 -5.06 6.39
N ILE A 112 -2.65 -5.93 7.41
CA ILE A 112 -2.43 -7.38 7.20
C ILE A 112 -3.59 -8.00 6.43
N LEU A 113 -4.83 -7.65 6.74
CA LEU A 113 -6.00 -8.15 6.03
C LEU A 113 -5.97 -7.75 4.55
N ILE A 114 -5.69 -6.48 4.25
CA ILE A 114 -5.55 -6.02 2.87
C ILE A 114 -4.41 -6.74 2.15
N TYR A 115 -3.26 -6.93 2.80
CA TYR A 115 -2.13 -7.68 2.23
C TYR A 115 -2.54 -9.10 1.82
N VAL A 116 -3.23 -9.82 2.71
CA VAL A 116 -3.73 -11.19 2.45
C VAL A 116 -4.80 -11.20 1.36
N LEU A 117 -5.69 -10.20 1.36
CA LEU A 117 -6.77 -10.05 0.39
C LEU A 117 -6.26 -9.76 -1.03
N GLN A 118 -5.13 -9.06 -1.15
CA GLN A 118 -4.42 -8.88 -2.43
C GLN A 118 -3.49 -10.06 -2.74
N PHE A 119 -3.83 -11.26 -2.28
CA PHE A 119 -3.07 -12.49 -2.57
C PHE A 119 -1.59 -12.45 -2.17
N ARG A 120 -1.20 -11.55 -1.24
CA ARG A 120 0.18 -11.37 -0.79
C ARG A 120 1.11 -11.00 -1.95
N LEU A 121 0.79 -9.93 -2.67
CA LEU A 121 1.67 -9.37 -3.69
C LEU A 121 3.09 -9.23 -3.15
N ASP A 122 4.08 -9.49 -4.00
CA ASP A 122 5.47 -9.34 -3.62
C ASP A 122 5.80 -7.86 -3.31
N VAL A 123 6.22 -7.62 -2.07
CA VAL A 123 6.64 -6.31 -1.56
C VAL A 123 8.14 -6.36 -1.32
N SER A 124 8.88 -5.45 -1.94
CA SER A 124 10.34 -5.38 -1.75
C SER A 124 10.83 -3.94 -1.69
N ALA A 125 11.68 -3.65 -0.69
CA ALA A 125 12.33 -2.35 -0.53
C ALA A 125 13.29 -2.06 -1.69
N ASP A 126 13.93 -3.08 -2.25
CA ASP A 126 14.82 -2.94 -3.40
C ASP A 126 14.13 -2.30 -4.60
N LYS A 127 12.81 -2.50 -4.77
CA LYS A 127 12.03 -1.86 -5.85
C LYS A 127 11.95 -0.34 -5.72
N ILE A 128 12.18 0.21 -4.52
CA ILE A 128 12.28 1.64 -4.24
C ILE A 128 13.76 2.04 -4.16
N ASP A 129 14.57 1.31 -3.39
CA ASP A 129 15.94 1.70 -3.07
C ASP A 129 16.87 1.71 -4.29
N SER A 130 16.63 0.82 -5.25
CA SER A 130 17.38 0.76 -6.51
C SER A 130 16.92 1.75 -7.57
N PHE A 131 15.83 2.49 -7.33
CA PHE A 131 15.27 3.40 -8.31
C PHE A 131 16.19 4.61 -8.52
N ASP A 132 16.64 4.80 -9.76
CA ASP A 132 17.53 5.91 -10.12
C ASP A 132 16.75 7.24 -10.20
N LEU A 133 17.16 8.19 -9.36
CA LEU A 133 16.60 9.53 -9.36
C LEU A 133 16.97 10.30 -10.63
N ALA A 134 18.10 10.00 -11.28
CA ALA A 134 18.58 10.73 -12.47
C ALA A 134 18.56 12.26 -12.28
N GLY A 135 18.91 12.73 -11.07
CA GLY A 135 18.91 14.15 -10.69
C GLY A 135 17.54 14.75 -10.36
N ARG A 136 16.45 13.96 -10.38
CA ARG A 136 15.09 14.42 -10.03
C ARG A 136 14.96 14.66 -8.53
N ASP A 137 14.33 15.78 -8.19
CA ASP A 137 14.12 16.23 -6.82
C ASP A 137 12.61 16.41 -6.51
N TRP A 138 12.31 16.99 -5.35
CA TRP A 138 10.92 17.25 -4.96
C TRP A 138 10.22 18.30 -5.83
N ASN A 139 10.95 19.24 -6.45
CA ASN A 139 10.34 20.18 -7.39
C ASN A 139 9.87 19.44 -8.63
N TRP A 140 10.71 18.54 -9.15
CA TRP A 140 10.34 17.66 -10.27
C TRP A 140 9.10 16.82 -9.95
N VAL A 141 9.01 16.25 -8.73
CA VAL A 141 7.83 15.47 -8.30
C VAL A 141 6.57 16.33 -8.33
N THR A 142 6.62 17.54 -7.78
CA THR A 142 5.45 18.44 -7.74
C THR A 142 5.03 18.88 -9.14
N GLU A 143 5.96 19.34 -9.97
CA GLU A 143 5.69 19.75 -11.34
C GLU A 143 5.08 18.59 -12.15
N LYS A 144 5.69 17.40 -12.08
CA LYS A 144 5.22 16.24 -12.85
C LYS A 144 3.94 15.61 -12.33
N ALA A 145 3.62 15.77 -11.05
CA ALA A 145 2.32 15.35 -10.54
C ALA A 145 1.19 16.25 -11.07
N VAL A 146 1.41 17.56 -11.14
CA VAL A 146 0.41 18.54 -11.63
C VAL A 146 0.21 18.45 -13.14
N GLU A 147 1.27 18.23 -13.90
CA GLU A 147 1.23 18.05 -15.36
C GLU A 147 0.79 16.64 -15.79
N ASN A 148 0.56 15.72 -14.85
CA ASN A 148 0.30 14.33 -15.17
C ASN A 148 -1.07 14.11 -15.83
N LYS A 149 -1.18 13.14 -16.75
CA LYS A 149 -2.46 12.70 -17.32
C LYS A 149 -3.47 12.21 -16.27
N TRP A 150 -2.98 11.82 -15.10
CA TRP A 150 -3.78 11.38 -13.95
C TRP A 150 -4.00 12.47 -12.90
N ALA A 151 -3.68 13.74 -13.18
CA ALA A 151 -3.85 14.82 -12.20
C ALA A 151 -5.30 14.99 -11.72
N LEU A 152 -6.31 14.57 -12.48
CA LEU A 152 -7.69 14.62 -12.02
C LEU A 152 -8.11 13.40 -11.19
N ASP A 153 -7.22 12.41 -11.00
CA ASP A 153 -7.43 11.29 -10.09
C ASP A 153 -7.02 11.71 -8.67
N ASP A 154 -8.00 11.81 -7.77
CA ASP A 154 -7.76 12.19 -6.39
C ASP A 154 -6.90 11.17 -5.63
N HIS A 155 -6.94 9.90 -6.00
CA HIS A 155 -6.10 8.85 -5.39
C HIS A 155 -4.64 9.03 -5.78
N PHE A 156 -4.37 9.41 -7.03
CA PHE A 156 -3.01 9.68 -7.50
C PHE A 156 -2.37 10.79 -6.66
N PHE A 157 -3.08 11.91 -6.48
CA PHE A 157 -2.58 13.01 -5.67
C PHE A 157 -2.47 12.68 -4.19
N LYS A 158 -3.40 11.91 -3.62
CA LYS A 158 -3.32 11.45 -2.23
C LYS A 158 -2.04 10.65 -1.97
N VAL A 159 -1.60 9.84 -2.94
CA VAL A 159 -0.34 9.09 -2.80
C VAL A 159 0.86 10.03 -2.79
N VAL A 160 1.00 10.91 -3.78
CA VAL A 160 2.11 11.87 -3.86
C VAL A 160 2.17 12.74 -2.59
N HIS A 161 1.02 13.29 -2.18
CA HIS A 161 0.91 14.12 -0.99
C HIS A 161 1.21 13.35 0.30
N GLY A 162 0.76 12.09 0.39
CA GLY A 162 1.02 11.22 1.54
C GLY A 162 2.50 11.00 1.76
N ILE A 163 3.24 10.61 0.72
CA ILE A 163 4.69 10.38 0.76
C ILE A 163 5.42 11.67 1.17
N LYS A 164 5.08 12.80 0.54
CA LYS A 164 5.66 14.11 0.87
C LYS A 164 5.41 14.49 2.34
N SER A 165 4.20 14.25 2.84
CA SER A 165 3.85 14.53 4.24
C SER A 165 4.62 13.67 5.23
N PHE A 166 4.91 12.41 4.90
CA PHE A 166 5.72 11.54 5.75
C PHE A 166 7.17 12.00 5.79
N LYS A 167 7.75 12.33 4.64
CA LYS A 167 9.08 12.94 4.55
C LYS A 167 9.21 14.21 5.36
N ASP A 168 8.22 15.10 5.28
CA ASP A 168 8.30 16.39 5.97
C ASP A 168 8.19 16.25 7.50
N LEU A 169 7.58 15.15 7.99
CA LEU A 169 7.46 14.86 9.41
C LEU A 169 8.62 14.02 9.96
N TYR A 170 9.04 12.98 9.24
CA TYR A 170 9.98 11.96 9.72
C TYR A 170 11.36 11.99 9.02
N GLY A 171 11.60 12.97 8.13
CA GLY A 171 12.86 13.13 7.42
C GLY A 171 12.96 12.28 6.14
N GLU A 172 14.05 12.43 5.39
CA GLU A 172 14.18 11.88 4.02
C GLU A 172 14.62 10.40 3.98
N LYS A 173 15.12 9.84 5.08
CA LYS A 173 15.51 8.43 5.23
C LYS A 173 16.36 7.91 4.05
N ASP A 174 17.53 8.51 3.86
CA ASP A 174 18.46 8.18 2.76
C ASP A 174 17.84 8.29 1.35
N GLY A 175 16.88 9.20 1.18
CA GLY A 175 16.20 9.41 -0.10
C GLY A 175 15.01 8.48 -0.33
N PHE A 176 14.63 7.64 0.64
CA PHE A 176 13.55 6.66 0.50
C PHE A 176 12.25 7.29 -0.01
N TYR A 177 11.80 8.39 0.62
CA TYR A 177 10.54 9.02 0.24
C TYR A 177 10.62 9.70 -1.13
N LEU A 178 11.72 10.40 -1.44
CA LEU A 178 11.93 10.97 -2.76
C LEU A 178 11.95 9.88 -3.84
N LYS A 179 12.68 8.77 -3.63
CA LYS A 179 12.71 7.64 -4.58
C LYS A 179 11.32 7.06 -4.80
N ALA A 180 10.57 6.83 -3.73
CA ALA A 180 9.20 6.33 -3.81
C ALA A 180 8.28 7.29 -4.60
N ALA A 181 8.37 8.60 -4.34
CA ALA A 181 7.57 9.61 -5.03
C ALA A 181 7.94 9.74 -6.52
N VAL A 182 9.24 9.79 -6.85
CA VAL A 182 9.70 9.86 -8.24
C VAL A 182 9.31 8.60 -8.99
N LYS A 183 9.48 7.41 -8.39
CA LYS A 183 9.03 6.13 -8.97
C LYS A 183 7.53 6.14 -9.25
N PHE A 184 6.71 6.48 -8.25
CA PHE A 184 5.26 6.54 -8.40
C PHE A 184 4.85 7.47 -9.54
N VAL A 185 5.31 8.73 -9.54
CA VAL A 185 4.94 9.70 -10.59
C VAL A 185 5.44 9.29 -11.99
N SER A 186 6.59 8.63 -12.06
CA SER A 186 7.16 8.16 -13.34
C SER A 186 6.41 6.97 -13.93
N GLU A 187 6.04 6.01 -13.10
CA GLU A 187 5.56 4.70 -13.54
C GLU A 187 4.03 4.58 -13.48
N PHE A 188 3.34 5.46 -12.76
CA PHE A 188 1.90 5.33 -12.56
C PHE A 188 1.12 5.34 -13.88
N ASN A 189 0.53 4.18 -14.18
CA ASN A 189 -0.27 3.96 -15.39
C ASN A 189 -1.69 3.50 -15.07
N GLY A 190 -2.21 3.87 -13.91
CA GLY A 190 -3.53 3.53 -13.43
C GLY A 190 -3.53 2.52 -12.28
N TRP A 191 -4.75 2.19 -11.85
CA TRP A 191 -5.02 1.34 -10.70
C TRP A 191 -5.33 -0.10 -11.09
N GLU A 192 -4.96 -1.01 -10.21
CA GLU A 192 -5.29 -2.43 -10.24
C GLU A 192 -5.78 -2.86 -8.84
N GLY A 193 -6.31 -4.07 -8.70
CA GLY A 193 -6.69 -4.62 -7.40
C GLY A 193 -7.61 -5.82 -7.53
N PHE A 194 -7.46 -6.81 -6.66
CA PHE A 194 -8.18 -8.09 -6.69
C PHE A 194 -8.05 -8.90 -8.00
N GLY A 195 -7.10 -8.56 -8.87
CA GLY A 195 -6.85 -9.27 -10.14
C GLY A 195 -7.86 -8.98 -11.27
N GLU A 196 -8.90 -8.19 -11.02
CA GLU A 196 -9.86 -7.72 -12.04
C GLU A 196 -9.74 -6.22 -12.34
N GLY A 197 -8.98 -5.50 -11.53
CA GLY A 197 -8.82 -4.05 -11.59
C GLY A 197 -9.94 -3.34 -10.86
N VAL A 198 -9.60 -2.25 -10.17
CA VAL A 198 -10.61 -1.28 -9.75
C VAL A 198 -10.66 -0.21 -10.84
N MET A 199 -11.84 -0.01 -11.43
CA MET A 199 -12.05 1.06 -12.41
C MET A 199 -11.89 2.41 -11.70
N GLY A 200 -10.67 2.95 -11.69
CA GLY A 200 -10.37 4.30 -11.21
C GLY A 200 -10.79 5.38 -12.21
N PHE A 201 -10.13 6.53 -12.12
CA PHE A 201 -10.16 7.54 -13.19
C PHE A 201 -9.69 6.88 -14.49
N LEU A 202 -10.37 7.14 -15.60
CA LEU A 202 -9.98 6.70 -16.93
C LEU A 202 -9.86 7.93 -17.82
N PRO A 203 -8.64 8.37 -18.20
CA PRO A 203 -8.44 9.58 -19.00
C PRO A 203 -9.30 9.65 -20.27
N SER A 204 -9.53 8.50 -20.91
CA SER A 204 -10.37 8.36 -22.11
C SER A 204 -11.87 8.50 -21.87
N ARG A 205 -12.34 8.25 -20.64
CA ARG A 205 -13.75 8.36 -20.23
C ARG A 205 -14.02 9.68 -19.51
N ASP A 206 -13.10 10.08 -18.65
CA ASP A 206 -13.28 11.13 -17.64
C ASP A 206 -12.66 12.47 -18.07
N GLY A 207 -12.17 12.55 -19.32
CA GLY A 207 -11.89 13.80 -20.01
C GLY A 207 -10.56 14.45 -19.66
N PHE A 208 -9.45 13.70 -19.76
CA PHE A 208 -8.13 14.36 -19.76
C PHE A 208 -7.94 15.14 -21.06
N ILE A 209 -7.88 16.46 -20.97
CA ILE A 209 -7.45 17.34 -22.05
C ILE A 209 -6.04 17.83 -21.68
N PRO A 210 -4.98 17.29 -22.31
CA PRO A 210 -3.65 17.85 -22.12
C PRO A 210 -3.64 19.31 -22.59
N ALA A 211 -3.06 20.19 -21.77
CA ALA A 211 -2.75 21.56 -22.16
C ALA A 211 -1.63 21.59 -23.20
#